data_AF-F7KVZ5-F1
#
_entry.id   AF-F7KVZ5-F1
#
_cell.length_a   1.000
_cell.length_b   1.000
_cell.length_c   1.000
_cell.angle_alpha   90.00
_cell.angle_beta   90.00
_cell.angle_gamma   90.00
#
_symmetry.space_group_name_H-M   'P 1'
#
loop_
_entity.id
_entity.type
_entity.pdbx_description
1 polymer ?
#
loop_
_entity_poly.entity_id
_entity_poly.type
_entity_poly.pdbx_seq_one_letter_code
_entity_poly.pdbx_strand_id
1 'polypeptide(L)'
;MTSAKYYSNWLKEAGRGHISAILAWGGFALYLIFKVMSLSVDTDFSFFGIGSAELSYLCMGLGILLAFSEFNYLFQAKKQDFYYSLPVKRNTIFWTRYFHGLLHFAFPFLITQAVCAVYQAGRDTLFAPYASVYTVRSVIVFFWSFCCSTIWG
;
A
#
# COMPACT_ATOMS: atom_id res chain seq x y z
N MET A 1 6.96 34.00 -19.67
CA MET A 1 7.35 32.59 -19.91
C MET A 1 7.37 31.75 -18.63
N THR A 2 6.44 31.95 -17.68
CA THR A 2 6.48 31.31 -16.35
C THR A 2 5.49 30.13 -16.23
N SER A 3 4.28 30.23 -16.79
CA SER A 3 3.23 29.21 -16.68
C SER A 3 3.61 27.82 -17.22
N ALA A 4 4.26 27.74 -18.38
CA ALA A 4 4.64 26.46 -19.00
C ALA A 4 5.63 25.64 -18.15
N LYS A 5 6.53 26.33 -17.42
CA LYS A 5 7.51 25.69 -16.53
C LYS A 5 6.83 25.14 -15.27
N TYR A 6 5.86 25.87 -14.72
CA TYR A 6 5.05 25.41 -13.58
C TYR A 6 4.17 24.22 -13.97
N TYR A 7 3.58 24.22 -15.16
CA TYR A 7 2.77 23.10 -15.66
C TYR A 7 3.60 21.84 -15.90
N SER A 8 4.80 21.97 -16.48
CA SER A 8 5.72 20.84 -16.67
C SER A 8 6.19 20.23 -15.34
N ASN A 9 6.47 21.07 -14.33
CA ASN A 9 6.80 20.59 -12.99
C ASN A 9 5.59 19.91 -12.34
N TRP A 10 4.37 20.45 -12.51
CA TRP A 10 3.15 19.82 -12.03
C TRP A 10 2.92 18.43 -12.64
N LEU A 11 3.15 18.24 -13.95
CA LEU A 11 3.08 16.92 -14.59
C LEU A 11 4.15 15.95 -14.06
N LYS A 12 5.38 16.43 -13.80
CA LYS A 12 6.43 15.62 -13.18
C LYS A 12 6.09 15.25 -11.73
N GLU A 13 5.44 16.15 -10.99
CA GLU A 13 4.95 15.89 -9.64
C GLU A 13 3.74 14.93 -9.63
N ALA A 14 2.82 15.05 -10.59
CA ALA A 14 1.69 14.14 -10.78
C ALA A 14 2.16 12.74 -11.21
N GLY A 15 3.24 12.66 -11.98
CA GLY A 15 3.88 11.39 -12.38
C GLY A 15 4.59 10.64 -11.24
N ARG A 16 4.76 11.23 -10.04
CA ARG A 16 5.37 10.51 -8.90
C ARG A 16 4.45 9.46 -8.28
N GLY A 17 3.16 9.49 -8.57
CA GLY A 17 2.24 8.41 -8.20
C GLY A 17 2.61 7.06 -8.81
N HIS A 18 3.36 7.05 -9.92
CA HIS A 18 3.89 5.81 -10.48
C HIS A 18 4.95 5.15 -9.57
N ILE A 19 5.69 5.93 -8.78
CA ILE A 19 6.72 5.38 -7.88
C ILE A 19 6.06 4.69 -6.68
N SER A 20 5.04 5.32 -6.08
CA SER A 20 4.26 4.69 -5.00
C SER A 20 3.52 3.44 -5.49
N ALA A 21 2.99 3.47 -6.71
CA ALA A 21 2.41 2.29 -7.35
C ALA A 21 3.45 1.17 -7.54
N ILE A 22 4.62 1.46 -8.10
CA ILE A 22 5.68 0.45 -8.32
C ILE A 22 6.14 -0.17 -7.00
N LEU A 23 6.29 0.64 -5.94
CA LEU A 23 6.67 0.15 -4.61
C LEU A 23 5.61 -0.77 -4.02
N ALA A 24 4.35 -0.36 -4.01
CA ALA A 24 3.26 -1.15 -3.45
C ALA A 24 3.03 -2.43 -4.26
N TRP A 25 2.86 -2.31 -5.59
CA TRP A 25 2.60 -3.45 -6.46
C TRP A 25 3.80 -4.41 -6.53
N GLY A 26 5.02 -3.88 -6.62
CA GLY A 26 6.23 -4.70 -6.63
C GLY A 26 6.44 -5.45 -5.31
N GLY A 27 6.27 -4.78 -4.17
CA GLY A 27 6.38 -5.40 -2.85
C GLY A 27 5.37 -6.52 -2.64
N PHE A 28 4.10 -6.27 -3.00
CA PHE A 28 3.04 -7.28 -2.89
C PHE A 28 3.17 -8.41 -3.91
N ALA A 29 3.58 -8.14 -5.15
CA ALA A 29 3.82 -9.17 -6.15
C ALA A 29 4.95 -10.12 -5.72
N LEU A 30 6.05 -9.58 -5.20
CA LEU A 30 7.16 -10.37 -4.68
C LEU A 30 6.69 -11.21 -3.48
N TYR A 31 6.00 -10.61 -2.51
CA TYR A 31 5.42 -11.33 -1.38
C TYR A 31 4.49 -12.47 -1.83
N LEU A 32 3.64 -12.22 -2.82
CA LEU A 32 2.73 -13.23 -3.36
C LEU A 32 3.50 -14.42 -3.93
N ILE A 33 4.52 -14.17 -4.75
CA ILE A 33 5.36 -15.23 -5.33
C ILE A 33 5.99 -16.06 -4.22
N PHE A 34 6.65 -15.42 -3.25
CA PHE A 34 7.27 -16.12 -2.13
C PHE A 34 6.25 -16.95 -1.34
N LYS A 35 5.06 -16.40 -1.05
CA LYS A 35 4.03 -17.13 -0.31
C LYS A 35 3.40 -18.27 -1.08
N VAL A 36 3.14 -18.13 -2.37
CA VAL A 36 2.64 -19.24 -3.18
C VAL A 36 3.67 -20.37 -3.24
N MET A 37 4.97 -20.04 -3.35
CA MET A 37 6.03 -21.05 -3.30
C MET A 37 6.10 -21.76 -1.95
N SER A 38 6.11 -21.02 -0.83
CA SER A 38 6.12 -21.61 0.52
C SER A 38 4.88 -22.46 0.77
N LEU A 39 3.70 -21.98 0.38
CA LEU A 39 2.44 -22.70 0.54
C LEU A 39 2.34 -23.94 -0.36
N SER A 40 3.10 -23.97 -1.46
CA SER A 40 3.18 -25.17 -2.31
C SER A 40 4.09 -26.26 -1.74
N VAL A 41 5.04 -25.91 -0.86
CA VAL A 41 5.96 -26.88 -0.23
C VAL A 41 5.29 -27.50 0.99
N ASP A 42 4.75 -26.67 1.89
CA ASP A 42 4.10 -27.13 3.12
C ASP A 42 2.85 -26.29 3.44
N THR A 43 1.66 -26.89 3.32
CA THR A 43 0.39 -26.21 3.66
C THR A 43 0.10 -26.22 5.16
N ASP A 44 0.64 -27.19 5.91
CA ASP A 44 0.36 -27.37 7.34
C ASP A 44 1.08 -26.37 8.26
N PHE A 45 2.26 -25.86 7.84
CA PHE A 45 3.10 -24.96 8.64
C PHE A 45 3.06 -23.50 8.17
N SER A 46 2.58 -23.25 6.95
CA SER A 46 2.62 -21.94 6.31
C SER A 46 1.24 -21.28 6.29
N PHE A 47 0.97 -20.41 7.26
CA PHE A 47 -0.24 -19.59 7.25
C PHE A 47 -0.01 -18.21 6.64
N PHE A 48 -0.90 -17.82 5.75
CA PHE A 48 -0.96 -16.48 5.18
C PHE A 48 -1.76 -15.55 6.11
N GLY A 49 -1.27 -14.39 6.54
CA GLY A 49 -2.11 -13.44 7.31
C GLY A 49 -1.85 -13.39 8.83
N ILE A 50 -2.86 -13.58 9.68
CA ILE A 50 -2.77 -13.44 11.15
C ILE A 50 -1.83 -14.52 11.70
N GLY A 51 -0.57 -14.16 11.91
CA GLY A 51 0.52 -15.07 12.27
C GLY A 51 1.79 -14.88 11.44
N SER A 52 1.69 -14.20 10.29
CA SER A 52 2.81 -13.84 9.43
C SER A 52 3.46 -12.54 9.89
N ALA A 53 4.65 -12.64 10.50
CA ALA A 53 5.48 -11.48 10.84
C ALA A 53 5.93 -10.74 9.57
N GLU A 54 6.20 -11.48 8.50
CA GLU A 54 6.64 -10.95 7.20
C GLU A 54 5.64 -9.92 6.66
N LEU A 55 4.35 -10.25 6.64
CA LEU A 55 3.31 -9.36 6.13
C LEU A 55 3.17 -8.10 7.00
N SER A 56 3.37 -8.23 8.32
CA SER A 56 3.39 -7.09 9.24
C SER A 56 4.54 -6.14 8.92
N TYR A 57 5.76 -6.66 8.79
CA TYR A 57 6.94 -5.84 8.46
C TYR A 57 6.81 -5.19 7.09
N LEU A 58 6.27 -5.90 6.10
CA LEU A 58 6.02 -5.37 4.76
C LEU A 58 5.00 -4.22 4.80
N CYS A 59 3.91 -4.40 5.54
CA CYS A 59 2.87 -3.41 5.72
C CYS A 59 3.38 -2.14 6.43
N MET A 60 4.12 -2.31 7.52
CA MET A 60 4.74 -1.18 8.25
C MET A 60 5.78 -0.45 7.39
N GLY A 61 6.68 -1.20 6.74
CA GLY A 61 7.71 -0.64 5.87
C GLY A 61 7.13 0.13 4.69
N LEU A 62 6.12 -0.45 4.02
CA LEU A 62 5.39 0.24 2.96
C LEU A 62 4.66 1.47 3.49
N GLY A 63 4.02 1.40 4.66
CA GLY A 63 3.34 2.54 5.30
C GLY A 63 4.25 3.75 5.48
N ILE A 64 5.48 3.52 5.95
CA ILE A 64 6.50 4.56 6.12
C ILE A 64 6.99 5.07 4.75
N LEU A 65 7.33 4.18 3.81
CA LEU A 65 7.83 4.57 2.50
C LEU A 65 6.80 5.38 1.69
N LEU A 66 5.52 4.99 1.75
CA LEU A 66 4.41 5.71 1.13
C LEU A 66 4.17 7.06 1.81
N ALA A 67 4.23 7.12 3.15
CA ALA A 67 4.16 8.40 3.88
C ALA A 67 5.28 9.35 3.41
N PHE A 68 6.53 8.90 3.38
CA PHE A 68 7.65 9.72 2.89
C PHE A 68 7.48 10.13 1.43
N SER A 69 7.03 9.24 0.55
CA SER A 69 6.83 9.54 -0.87
C SER A 69 5.73 10.58 -1.09
N GLU A 70 4.59 10.41 -0.43
CA GLU A 70 3.41 11.28 -0.57
C GLU A 70 3.60 12.61 0.17
N PHE A 71 4.26 12.65 1.33
CA PHE A 71 4.49 13.87 2.12
C PHE A 71 5.82 14.58 1.83
N ASN A 72 6.62 14.09 0.87
CA ASN A 72 7.91 14.71 0.48
C ASN A 72 7.81 16.21 0.15
N TYR A 73 6.65 16.68 -0.30
CA TYR A 73 6.44 18.10 -0.62
C TYR A 73 6.55 19.04 0.59
N LEU A 74 6.31 18.54 1.81
CA LEU A 74 6.45 19.31 3.05
C LEU A 74 7.92 19.58 3.39
N PHE A 75 8.83 18.71 2.95
CA PHE A 75 10.27 18.87 3.19
C PHE A 75 10.97 19.79 2.18
N GLN A 76 10.27 20.24 1.13
CA GLN A 76 10.84 21.07 0.08
C GLN A 76 10.19 22.45 0.04
N ALA A 77 10.91 23.49 0.51
CA ALA A 77 10.42 24.87 0.60
C ALA A 77 9.79 25.36 -0.73
N LYS A 78 10.44 25.09 -1.87
CA LYS A 78 9.93 25.47 -3.20
C LYS A 78 8.56 24.87 -3.53
N LYS A 79 8.28 23.64 -3.08
CA LYS A 79 7.00 22.97 -3.32
C LYS A 79 5.94 23.49 -2.36
N GLN A 80 6.32 23.71 -1.11
CA GLN A 80 5.44 24.27 -0.11
C GLN A 80 4.91 25.65 -0.51
N ASP A 81 5.77 26.56 -0.99
CA ASP A 81 5.36 27.90 -1.47
C ASP A 81 4.40 27.82 -2.66
N PHE A 82 4.64 26.87 -3.57
CA PHE A 82 3.72 26.60 -4.67
C PHE A 82 2.35 26.21 -4.13
N TYR A 83 2.24 25.21 -3.25
CA TYR A 83 0.95 24.76 -2.69
C TYR A 83 0.23 25.85 -1.88
N TYR A 84 0.95 26.77 -1.23
CA TYR A 84 0.35 27.90 -0.52
C TYR A 84 -0.19 28.99 -1.44
N SER A 85 0.33 29.12 -2.66
CA SER A 85 -0.19 30.07 -3.64
C SER A 85 -1.52 29.65 -4.29
N LEU A 86 -1.89 28.37 -4.20
CA LEU A 86 -3.15 27.88 -4.78
C LEU A 86 -4.35 28.31 -3.90
N PRO A 87 -5.47 28.74 -4.51
CA PRO A 87 -6.71 29.06 -3.79
C PRO A 87 -7.47 27.79 -3.36
N VAL A 88 -6.77 26.81 -2.79
CA VAL A 88 -7.31 25.51 -2.36
C VAL A 88 -7.02 25.33 -0.88
N LYS A 89 -8.00 24.82 -0.13
CA LYS A 89 -7.84 24.56 1.31
C LYS A 89 -6.74 23.51 1.52
N ARG A 90 -5.80 23.78 2.44
CA ARG A 90 -4.69 22.87 2.78
C ARG A 90 -5.16 21.46 3.16
N ASN A 91 -6.30 21.36 3.84
CA ASN A 91 -6.92 20.09 4.22
C ASN A 91 -7.28 19.24 2.99
N THR A 92 -7.80 19.85 1.93
CA THR A 92 -8.18 19.13 0.70
C THR A 92 -6.94 18.53 0.02
N ILE A 93 -5.85 19.30 -0.07
CA ILE A 93 -4.59 18.82 -0.68
C ILE A 93 -4.01 17.65 0.12
N PHE A 94 -4.04 17.73 1.45
CA PHE A 94 -3.58 16.65 2.33
C PHE A 94 -4.39 15.37 2.12
N TRP A 95 -5.73 15.47 2.19
CA TRP A 95 -6.61 14.30 2.06
C TRP A 95 -6.54 13.64 0.68
N THR A 96 -6.47 14.41 -0.40
CA THR A 96 -6.34 13.84 -1.75
C THR A 96 -5.09 12.99 -1.88
N ARG A 97 -3.96 13.44 -1.32
CA ARG A 97 -2.68 12.70 -1.38
C ARG A 97 -2.66 11.50 -0.44
N TYR A 98 -3.27 11.63 0.74
CA TYR A 98 -3.45 10.51 1.65
C TYR A 98 -4.29 9.39 1.01
N PHE A 99 -5.45 9.72 0.42
CA PHE A 99 -6.28 8.74 -0.29
C PHE A 99 -5.58 8.16 -1.52
N HIS A 100 -4.79 8.96 -2.24
CA HIS A 100 -4.01 8.47 -3.36
C HIS A 100 -3.03 7.37 -2.93
N GLY A 101 -2.23 7.60 -1.89
CA GLY A 101 -1.33 6.59 -1.32
C GLY A 101 -2.07 5.37 -0.75
N LEU A 102 -3.19 5.61 -0.06
CA LEU A 102 -4.04 4.55 0.51
C LEU A 102 -4.60 3.62 -0.56
N LEU A 103 -5.08 4.16 -1.69
CA LEU A 103 -5.62 3.37 -2.79
C LEU A 103 -4.53 2.53 -3.46
N HIS A 104 -3.34 3.11 -3.70
CA HIS A 104 -2.21 2.37 -4.26
C HIS A 104 -1.74 1.21 -3.38
N PHE A 105 -1.94 1.29 -2.06
CA PHE A 105 -1.72 0.17 -1.15
C PHE A 105 -2.89 -0.82 -1.13
N ALA A 106 -4.12 -0.33 -1.03
CA ALA A 106 -5.31 -1.16 -0.85
C ALA A 106 -5.57 -2.11 -2.02
N PHE A 107 -5.42 -1.65 -3.27
CA PHE A 107 -5.65 -2.48 -4.46
C PHE A 107 -4.75 -3.73 -4.52
N PRO A 108 -3.41 -3.61 -4.57
CA PRO A 108 -2.53 -4.78 -4.63
C PRO A 108 -2.61 -5.64 -3.36
N PHE A 109 -2.85 -5.03 -2.19
CA PHE A 109 -3.05 -5.78 -0.95
C PHE A 109 -4.27 -6.69 -1.02
N LEU A 110 -5.44 -6.18 -1.43
CA LEU A 110 -6.66 -6.99 -1.54
C LEU A 110 -6.51 -8.11 -2.58
N ILE A 111 -5.87 -7.83 -3.71
CA ILE A 111 -5.61 -8.83 -4.75
C ILE A 111 -4.72 -9.95 -4.20
N THR A 112 -3.62 -9.62 -3.53
CA THR A 112 -2.73 -10.64 -2.96
C THR A 112 -3.42 -11.48 -1.89
N GLN A 113 -4.27 -10.87 -1.04
CA GLN A 113 -5.07 -11.60 -0.05
C GLN A 113 -6.10 -12.53 -0.67
N ALA A 114 -6.78 -12.09 -1.73
CA ALA A 114 -7.72 -12.94 -2.46
C ALA A 114 -7.00 -14.13 -3.12
N VAL A 115 -5.86 -13.91 -3.78
CA VAL A 115 -5.12 -14.99 -4.47
C VAL A 115 -4.59 -16.01 -3.47
N CYS A 116 -3.99 -15.58 -2.36
CA CYS A 116 -3.51 -16.49 -1.32
C CYS A 116 -4.67 -17.30 -0.71
N ALA A 117 -5.82 -16.67 -0.45
CA ALA A 117 -6.99 -17.34 0.10
C ALA A 117 -7.56 -18.42 -0.83
N VAL A 118 -7.71 -18.10 -2.12
CA VAL A 118 -8.21 -19.05 -3.14
C VAL A 118 -7.23 -20.20 -3.32
N TYR A 119 -5.92 -19.91 -3.35
CA TYR A 119 -4.89 -20.95 -3.50
C TYR A 119 -4.89 -21.92 -2.32
N GLN A 120 -4.96 -21.41 -1.08
CA GLN A 120 -4.99 -22.26 0.12
C GLN A 120 -6.29 -23.07 0.20
N ALA A 121 -7.44 -22.46 -0.07
CA ALA A 121 -8.73 -23.15 -0.08
C ALA A 121 -8.80 -24.27 -1.14
N GLY A 122 -8.07 -24.14 -2.25
CA GLY A 122 -7.97 -25.18 -3.28
C GLY A 122 -7.05 -26.34 -2.91
N ARG A 123 -6.13 -26.17 -1.97
CA ARG A 123 -5.21 -27.22 -1.50
C ARG A 123 -5.74 -27.93 -0.26
N ASP A 124 -6.32 -27.17 0.68
CA ASP A 124 -6.75 -27.67 1.98
C ASP A 124 -8.27 -27.61 2.10
N THR A 125 -8.94 -28.76 1.95
CA THR A 125 -10.41 -28.85 2.04
C THR A 125 -10.96 -28.50 3.42
N LEU A 126 -10.16 -28.69 4.48
CA LEU A 126 -10.49 -28.30 5.85
C LEU A 126 -10.46 -26.79 6.07
N PHE A 127 -9.61 -26.07 5.34
CA PHE A 127 -9.46 -24.63 5.45
C PHE A 127 -10.50 -23.86 4.63
N ALA A 128 -10.99 -24.46 3.53
CA ALA A 128 -11.97 -23.84 2.63
C ALA A 128 -13.18 -23.16 3.32
N PRO A 129 -13.87 -23.76 4.31
CA PRO A 129 -15.00 -23.09 4.96
C PRO A 129 -14.61 -21.89 5.83
N TYR A 130 -13.36 -21.84 6.33
CA TYR A 130 -12.87 -20.78 7.20
C TYR A 130 -12.07 -19.70 6.46
N ALA A 131 -11.69 -19.96 5.20
CA ALA A 131 -10.83 -19.10 4.40
C ALA A 131 -11.35 -17.66 4.33
N SER A 132 -12.65 -17.47 4.07
CA SER A 132 -13.25 -16.13 3.92
C SER A 132 -13.14 -15.30 5.20
N VAL A 133 -13.57 -15.84 6.34
CA VAL A 133 -13.56 -15.14 7.64
C VAL A 133 -12.12 -14.84 8.07
N TYR A 134 -11.21 -15.79 7.84
CA TYR A 134 -9.81 -15.63 8.17
C TYR A 134 -9.14 -14.54 7.33
N THR A 135 -9.35 -14.52 6.02
CA THR A 135 -8.83 -13.47 5.13
C THR A 135 -9.42 -12.10 5.44
N VAL A 136 -10.71 -12.02 5.78
CA VAL A 136 -11.32 -10.74 6.18
C VAL A 136 -10.67 -10.21 7.46
N ARG A 137 -10.46 -11.08 8.46
CA ARG A 137 -9.77 -10.68 9.69
C ARG A 137 -8.33 -10.23 9.41
N SER A 138 -7.57 -10.93 8.57
CA SER A 138 -6.20 -10.52 8.23
C SER A 138 -6.18 -9.17 7.50
N VAL A 139 -7.07 -8.97 6.52
CA VAL A 139 -7.21 -7.70 5.81
C VAL A 139 -7.43 -6.54 6.77
N ILE A 140 -8.34 -6.69 7.74
CA ILE A 140 -8.65 -5.63 8.72
C ILE A 140 -7.42 -5.30 9.59
N VAL A 141 -6.75 -6.32 10.13
CA VAL A 141 -5.59 -6.13 11.01
C VAL A 141 -4.45 -5.43 10.28
N PHE A 142 -4.06 -5.91 9.10
CA PHE A 142 -2.94 -5.32 8.38
C PHE A 142 -3.28 -3.97 7.75
N PHE A 143 -4.52 -3.74 7.33
CA PHE A 143 -4.96 -2.42 6.89
C PHE A 143 -4.92 -1.41 8.03
N TRP A 144 -5.30 -1.83 9.24
CA TRP A 144 -5.15 -0.99 10.43
C TRP A 144 -3.68 -0.68 10.74
N SER A 145 -2.80 -1.69 10.68
CA SER A 145 -1.37 -1.51 10.86
C SER A 145 -0.77 -0.52 9.85
N PHE A 146 -1.16 -0.62 8.57
CA PHE A 146 -0.74 0.33 7.53
C PHE A 146 -1.15 1.76 7.91
N CYS A 147 -2.44 1.96 8.20
CA CYS A 147 -2.97 3.27 8.56
C CYS A 147 -2.26 3.87 9.77
N CYS A 148 -1.99 3.06 10.79
CA CYS A 148 -1.24 3.48 11.98
C CYS A 148 0.18 3.94 11.61
N SER A 149 0.90 3.17 10.80
CA SER A 149 2.26 3.51 10.34
C SER A 149 2.31 4.76 9.45
N THR A 150 1.28 5.03 8.65
CA THR A 150 1.23 6.21 7.78
C THR A 150 0.81 7.49 8.52
N ILE A 151 0.07 7.39 9.64
CA ILE A 151 -0.37 8.56 10.42
C ILE A 151 0.70 9.02 11.43
N TRP A 152 1.48 8.09 11.98
CA TRP A 152 2.53 8.37 12.98
C TRP A 152 3.96 8.47 12.42
N GLY A 153 4.14 8.22 11.12
CA GLY A 153 5.44 8.24 10.43
C GLY A 153 5.80 9.58 9.79
#